data_AF-A0A8X6N1R6-F1
#
_entry.id   AF-A0A8X6N1R6-F1
#
_cell.length_a   1.000
_cell.length_b   1.000
_cell.length_c   1.000
_cell.angle_alpha   90.00
_cell.angle_beta   90.00
_cell.angle_gamma   90.00
#
_symmetry.space_group_name_H-M   'P 1'
#
loop_
_entity.id
_entity.type
_entity.pdbx_description
1 polymer ?
#
loop_
_entity_poly.entity_id
_entity_poly.type
_entity_poly.pdbx_seq_one_letter_code
_entity_poly.pdbx_strand_id
1 'polypeptide(L)'
;MAEKQKHDKELQQLMQESSSLQFKLTTLPSGKTLWCDISASKIRPYISEEFRIQMFQQIHDGRFSVVHIDMIGPLPPSEGMEYCLTRIDRYSSWIEVVLLPAIAVEIVGMLFTTTGFVDLESLPKL
;
A
#
# COMPACT_ATOMS: atom_id res chain seq x y z
N MET A 1 -9.97 14.20 -14.87
CA MET A 1 -8.54 14.43 -15.09
C MET A 1 -8.23 15.27 -16.33
N ALA A 2 -8.24 14.72 -17.55
CA ALA A 2 -7.83 15.44 -18.77
C ALA A 2 -8.54 16.79 -18.99
N GLU A 3 -9.86 16.84 -18.82
CA GLU A 3 -10.62 18.09 -18.98
C GLU A 3 -10.33 19.14 -17.91
N LYS A 4 -9.93 18.70 -16.71
CA LYS A 4 -9.62 19.59 -15.58
C LYS A 4 -8.27 20.26 -15.78
N GLN A 5 -7.28 19.54 -16.32
CA GLN A 5 -5.98 20.12 -16.68
C GLN A 5 -6.09 21.30 -17.66
N LYS A 6 -7.10 21.32 -18.56
CA LYS A 6 -7.28 22.42 -19.52
C LYS A 6 -7.54 23.78 -18.86
N HIS A 7 -8.15 23.78 -17.68
CA HIS A 7 -8.59 24.98 -16.97
C HIS A 7 -7.81 25.20 -15.66
N ASP A 8 -6.74 24.44 -15.45
CA ASP A 8 -5.97 24.43 -14.22
C ASP A 8 -5.00 25.63 -14.19
N LYS A 9 -5.20 26.55 -13.24
CA LYS A 9 -4.40 27.77 -13.10
C LYS A 9 -2.97 27.49 -12.67
N GLU A 10 -2.77 26.50 -11.81
CA GLU A 10 -1.43 26.12 -11.32
C GLU A 10 -0.60 25.55 -12.47
N LEU A 11 -1.21 24.71 -13.32
CA LEU A 11 -0.54 24.20 -14.52
C LEU A 11 -0.13 25.33 -15.47
N GLN A 12 -1.02 26.31 -15.72
CA GLN A 12 -0.71 27.46 -16.57
C GLN A 12 0.44 28.30 -16.01
N GLN A 13 0.46 28.50 -14.68
CA GLN A 13 1.54 29.21 -14.00
C GLN A 13 2.87 28.46 -14.13
N LEU A 14 2.89 27.15 -13.86
CA LEU A 14 4.10 26.32 -13.98
C LEU A 14 4.65 26.26 -15.41
N MET A 15 3.79 26.39 -16.43
CA MET A 15 4.20 26.49 -17.84
C MET A 15 4.80 27.85 -18.21
N GLN A 16 4.45 28.92 -17.48
CA GLN A 16 4.93 30.28 -17.72
C GLN A 16 6.16 30.63 -16.88
N GLU A 17 6.28 30.04 -15.70
CA GLU A 17 7.42 30.23 -14.81
C GLU A 17 8.70 29.66 -15.40
N SER A 18 9.83 30.32 -15.10
CA SER A 18 11.19 29.87 -15.41
C SER A 18 11.62 28.66 -14.56
N SER A 19 10.80 27.60 -14.57
CA SER A 19 11.06 26.36 -13.84
C SER A 19 11.88 25.39 -14.68
N SER A 20 12.50 24.40 -14.04
CA SER A 20 13.14 23.28 -14.74
C SER A 20 12.13 22.29 -15.32
N LEU A 21 10.82 22.48 -15.11
CA LEU A 21 9.76 21.59 -15.57
C LEU A 21 9.49 21.82 -17.05
N GLN A 22 9.25 20.73 -17.79
CA GLN A 22 8.94 20.81 -19.22
C GLN A 22 7.66 20.04 -19.47
N PHE A 23 6.57 20.74 -19.78
CA PHE A 23 5.28 20.10 -19.99
C PHE A 23 4.99 19.85 -21.47
N LYS A 24 4.49 18.65 -21.80
CA LYS A 24 4.06 18.27 -23.13
C LYS A 24 2.75 17.49 -23.09
N LEU A 25 1.84 17.80 -24.02
CA LEU A 25 0.63 17.01 -24.25
C LEU A 25 1.00 15.64 -24.83
N THR A 26 0.61 14.58 -24.12
CA THR A 26 0.83 13.19 -24.50
C THR A 26 -0.50 12.47 -24.66
N THR A 27 -0.66 11.76 -25.77
CA THR A 27 -1.86 10.97 -26.05
C THR A 27 -1.75 9.60 -25.37
N LEU A 28 -2.72 9.27 -24.53
CA LEU A 28 -2.87 7.95 -23.93
C LEU A 28 -3.37 6.93 -24.97
N PRO A 29 -3.17 5.63 -24.74
CA PRO A 29 -3.75 4.57 -25.59
C PRO A 29 -5.28 4.66 -25.73
N SER A 30 -5.95 5.29 -24.76
CA SER A 30 -7.39 5.55 -24.76
C SER A 30 -7.82 6.71 -25.68
N GLY A 31 -6.90 7.36 -26.39
CA GLY A 31 -7.15 8.52 -27.26
C GLY A 31 -7.29 9.85 -26.52
N LYS A 32 -7.26 9.85 -25.19
CA LYS A 32 -7.29 11.07 -24.36
C LYS A 32 -5.90 11.69 -24.26
N THR A 33 -5.82 13.01 -24.21
CA THR A 33 -4.55 13.73 -24.02
C THR A 33 -4.38 14.20 -22.58
N LEU A 34 -3.17 14.06 -22.03
CA LEU A 34 -2.79 14.61 -20.73
C LEU A 34 -1.54 15.47 -20.86
N TRP A 35 -1.46 16.52 -20.05
CA TRP A 35 -0.22 17.21 -19.79
C TRP A 35 0.69 16.34 -18.93
N CYS A 36 1.92 16.13 -19.42
CA CYS A 36 2.95 15.37 -18.73
C CYS A 36 4.22 16.22 -18.61
N ASP A 37 4.87 16.14 -17.46
CA ASP A 37 6.23 16.62 -17.27
C ASP A 37 7.22 15.63 -17.91
N ILE A 38 8.07 16.15 -18.78
CA ILE A 38 9.09 15.43 -19.55
C ILE A 38 10.51 15.93 -19.21
N SER A 39 10.66 16.78 -18.18
CA SER A 39 11.97 17.32 -17.77
C SER A 39 12.94 16.24 -17.27
N ALA A 40 12.42 15.09 -16.83
CA ALA A 40 13.21 13.95 -16.37
C ALA A 40 13.16 12.79 -17.37
N SER A 41 14.05 11.81 -17.20
CA SER A 41 14.10 10.59 -18.03
C SER A 41 12.82 9.73 -17.98
N LYS A 42 11.93 9.98 -17.01
CA LYS A 42 10.61 9.34 -16.89
C LYS A 42 9.53 10.40 -17.06
N ILE A 43 8.65 10.16 -18.03
CA ILE A 43 7.47 11.00 -18.28
C ILE A 43 6.50 10.85 -17.10
N ARG A 44 6.06 11.96 -16.51
CA ARG A 44 5.14 11.97 -15.37
C ARG A 44 3.87 12.77 -15.72
N PRO A 45 2.66 12.20 -15.64
CA PRO A 45 1.44 12.99 -15.83
C PRO A 45 1.32 14.05 -14.74
N TYR A 46 0.95 15.27 -15.12
CA TYR A 46 0.64 16.33 -14.15
C TYR A 46 -0.65 15.97 -13.41
N ILE A 47 -0.62 15.99 -12.08
CA ILE A 47 -1.81 15.69 -11.27
C ILE A 47 -2.43 16.98 -10.73
N SER A 48 -3.55 17.41 -11.32
CA SER A 48 -4.41 18.49 -10.82
C SER A 48 -4.79 18.27 -9.36
N GLU A 49 -4.87 19.36 -8.60
CA GLU A 49 -5.07 19.37 -7.14
C GLU A 49 -6.19 18.44 -6.66
N GLU A 50 -7.37 18.51 -7.27
CA GLU A 50 -8.55 17.70 -6.93
C GLU A 50 -8.28 16.18 -6.99
N PHE A 51 -7.34 15.73 -7.83
CA PHE A 51 -7.03 14.33 -8.04
C PHE A 51 -5.78 13.87 -7.29
N ARG A 52 -5.02 14.76 -6.64
CA ARG A 52 -3.76 14.40 -5.97
C ARG A 52 -3.98 13.36 -4.88
N ILE A 53 -4.95 13.58 -4.00
CA ILE A 53 -5.27 12.65 -2.92
C ILE A 53 -5.77 11.31 -3.49
N GLN A 54 -6.69 11.35 -4.46
CA GLN A 54 -7.26 10.13 -5.06
C GLN A 54 -6.19 9.31 -5.79
N MET A 55 -5.32 9.94 -6.58
CA MET A 55 -4.24 9.26 -7.29
C MET A 55 -3.18 8.75 -6.32
N PHE A 56 -2.84 9.53 -5.29
CA PHE A 56 -1.95 9.08 -4.22
C PHE A 56 -2.52 7.84 -3.56
N GLN A 57 -3.79 7.83 -3.16
CA GLN A 57 -4.45 6.65 -2.60
C GLN A 57 -4.45 5.49 -3.61
N GLN A 58 -4.82 5.68 -4.87
CA GLN A 58 -4.81 4.58 -5.84
C GLN A 58 -3.42 3.95 -6.06
N ILE A 59 -2.37 4.74 -5.97
CA ILE A 59 -0.99 4.27 -6.12
C ILE A 59 -0.44 3.72 -4.80
N HIS A 60 -0.92 4.24 -3.66
CA HIS A 60 -0.37 3.98 -2.34
C HIS A 60 -1.28 3.21 -1.37
N ASP A 61 -2.48 2.83 -1.77
CA ASP A 61 -3.44 2.06 -0.96
C ASP A 61 -3.25 0.57 -1.22
N GLY A 62 -2.06 0.08 -0.84
CA GLY A 62 -1.69 -1.33 -0.92
C GLY A 62 -1.67 -2.03 0.44
N ARG A 63 -2.11 -1.37 1.51
CA ARG A 63 -2.04 -1.94 2.87
C ARG A 63 -2.87 -3.22 2.92
N PHE A 64 -2.24 -4.31 3.36
CA PHE A 64 -2.84 -5.66 3.39
C PHE A 64 -3.20 -6.25 2.02
N SER A 65 -2.73 -5.66 0.90
CA SER A 65 -2.94 -6.23 -0.45
C SER A 65 -2.20 -7.56 -0.64
N VAL A 66 -1.01 -7.68 -0.03
CA VAL A 66 -0.20 -8.90 -0.01
C VAL A 66 0.39 -9.05 1.37
N VAL A 67 -0.10 -10.02 2.14
CA VAL A 67 0.43 -10.36 3.46
C VAL A 67 1.21 -11.66 3.34
N HIS A 68 2.49 -11.61 3.70
CA HIS A 68 3.31 -12.80 3.84
C HIS A 68 3.12 -13.36 5.25
N ILE A 69 2.76 -14.63 5.34
CA ILE A 69 2.45 -15.30 6.60
C ILE A 69 3.36 -16.50 6.73
N ASP A 70 4.04 -16.59 7.86
CA ASP A 70 4.98 -17.67 8.15
C ASP A 70 4.82 -18.18 9.58
N MET A 71 5.10 -19.46 9.78
CA MET A 71 5.00 -20.15 11.07
C MET A 71 6.40 -20.58 11.52
N ILE A 72 6.82 -20.07 12.67
CA ILE A 72 8.13 -20.35 13.26
C ILE A 72 7.93 -21.33 14.42
N GLY A 73 8.66 -22.43 14.46
CA GLY A 73 8.73 -23.34 15.61
C GLY A 73 9.06 -24.79 15.24
N PRO A 74 9.19 -25.67 16.25
CA PRO A 74 9.10 -25.37 17.68
C PRO A 74 10.33 -24.61 18.20
N LEU A 75 10.09 -23.57 18.99
CA LEU A 75 11.07 -22.78 19.72
C LEU A 75 11.23 -23.33 21.15
N PRO A 76 12.31 -23.00 21.87
CA PRO A 76 12.43 -23.33 23.28
C PRO A 76 11.17 -22.87 24.05
N PRO A 77 10.53 -23.74 24.84
CA PRO A 77 9.25 -23.44 25.46
C PRO A 77 9.38 -22.28 26.44
N SER A 78 8.51 -21.28 26.27
CA SER A 78 8.29 -20.19 27.22
C SER A 78 6.81 -20.16 27.58
N GLU A 79 6.45 -20.55 28.79
CA GLU A 79 5.05 -20.63 29.26
C GLU A 79 4.14 -21.50 28.36
N GLY A 80 4.70 -22.53 27.72
CA GLY A 80 3.97 -23.39 26.78
C GLY A 80 3.76 -22.79 25.39
N MET A 81 4.33 -21.62 25.11
CA MET A 81 4.32 -20.99 23.80
C MET A 81 5.58 -21.41 23.03
N GLU A 82 5.40 -22.31 22.06
CA GLU A 82 6.50 -22.91 21.30
C GLU A 82 6.51 -22.48 19.82
N TYR A 83 5.48 -21.78 19.37
CA TYR A 83 5.34 -21.38 17.97
C TYR A 83 5.07 -19.87 17.85
N CYS A 84 5.43 -19.29 16.71
CA CYS A 84 5.09 -17.91 16.39
C CYS A 84 4.50 -17.84 14.98
N LEU A 85 3.32 -17.26 14.85
CA LEU A 85 2.79 -16.83 13.56
C LEU A 85 3.28 -15.40 13.28
N THR A 86 3.97 -15.21 12.16
CA THR A 86 4.37 -13.88 11.69
C THR A 86 3.50 -13.48 10.52
N ARG A 87 3.08 -12.20 10.49
CA ARG A 87 2.38 -11.59 9.38
C ARG A 87 3.10 -10.33 8.97
N ILE A 88 3.43 -10.25 7.69
CA ILE A 88 4.17 -9.12 7.13
C ILE A 88 3.33 -8.56 5.98
N ASP A 89 2.76 -7.38 6.17
CA ASP A 89 2.20 -6.63 5.05
C ASP A 89 3.34 -6.17 4.14
N ARG A 90 3.48 -6.80 2.97
CA ARG A 90 4.60 -6.55 2.04
C ARG A 90 4.61 -5.14 1.49
N TYR A 91 3.46 -4.47 1.51
CA TYR A 91 3.34 -3.10 1.03
C TYR A 91 3.87 -2.10 2.07
N SER A 92 3.41 -2.18 3.32
CA SER A 92 3.82 -1.26 4.38
C SER A 92 5.04 -1.71 5.19
N SER A 93 5.50 -2.95 4.98
CA SER A 93 6.45 -3.64 5.87
C SER A 93 5.99 -3.70 7.32
N TRP A 94 4.69 -3.58 7.58
CA TRP A 94 4.13 -3.76 8.92
C TRP A 94 4.24 -5.23 9.33
N ILE A 95 4.76 -5.47 10.53
CA ILE A 95 4.95 -6.82 11.08
C ILE A 95 4.06 -6.99 12.31
N GLU A 96 3.35 -8.11 12.35
CA GLU A 96 2.62 -8.60 13.52
C GLU A 96 3.12 -10.01 13.85
N VAL A 97 3.41 -10.26 15.13
CA VAL A 97 3.87 -11.56 15.62
C VAL A 97 2.93 -12.02 16.72
N VAL A 98 2.37 -13.22 16.55
CA VAL A 98 1.46 -13.84 17.52
C VAL A 98 2.10 -15.13 18.01
N LEU A 99 2.33 -15.22 19.32
CA LEU A 99 2.81 -16.44 19.96
C LEU A 99 1.70 -17.48 20.00
N LEU A 100 2.04 -18.75 19.82
CA LEU A 100 1.12 -19.88 19.80
C LEU A 100 1.66 -21.07 20.61
N PRO A 101 0.79 -21.79 21.36
CA PRO A 101 1.19 -23.02 22.02
C PRO A 101 1.23 -24.22 21.07
N ALA A 102 0.49 -24.17 19.95
CA ALA A 102 0.46 -25.23 18.95
C ALA A 102 0.03 -24.72 17.56
N ILE A 103 0.38 -25.47 16.52
CA ILE A 103 -0.06 -25.24 15.13
C ILE A 103 -1.37 -26.01 14.88
N ALA A 104 -2.49 -25.48 15.36
CA ALA A 104 -3.82 -26.03 15.08
C ALA A 104 -4.51 -25.22 13.97
N VAL A 105 -5.20 -25.92 13.05
CA VAL A 105 -5.90 -25.28 11.91
C VAL A 105 -6.93 -24.25 12.39
N GLU A 106 -7.61 -24.51 13.50
CA GLU A 106 -8.60 -23.60 14.09
C GLU A 106 -7.96 -22.29 14.58
N ILE A 107 -6.86 -22.39 15.33
CA ILE A 107 -6.09 -21.24 15.82
C ILE A 107 -5.58 -20.41 14.64
N VAL A 108 -4.98 -21.09 13.66
CA VAL A 108 -4.44 -20.46 12.46
C VAL A 108 -5.55 -19.76 11.67
N GLY A 109 -6.68 -20.43 11.44
CA GLY A 109 -7.83 -19.87 10.72
C GLY A 109 -8.43 -18.64 11.39
N MET A 110 -8.62 -18.69 12.71
CA MET A 110 -9.11 -17.54 13.48
C MET A 110 -8.13 -16.36 13.41
N LEU A 111 -6.84 -16.66 13.51
CA LEU A 111 -5.79 -15.66 13.37
C LEU A 111 -5.83 -15.02 11.99
N PHE A 112 -5.91 -15.79 10.90
CA PHE A 112 -6.01 -15.25 9.53
C PHE A 112 -7.17 -14.26 9.35
N THR A 113 -8.32 -14.50 10.00
CA THR A 113 -9.51 -13.64 9.86
C THR A 113 -9.51 -12.42 10.77
N THR A 114 -8.76 -12.45 11.86
CA THR A 114 -8.72 -11.34 12.82
C THR A 114 -7.58 -10.40 12.48
N THR A 115 -7.92 -9.23 11.94
CA THR A 115 -7.03 -8.08 11.85
C THR A 115 -7.15 -7.25 13.13
N GLY A 116 -6.13 -7.23 13.97
CA GLY A 116 -6.13 -6.49 15.24
C GLY A 116 -5.57 -7.29 16.40
N PHE A 117 -5.47 -6.65 17.58
CA PHE A 117 -4.94 -7.25 18.80
C PHE A 117 -5.72 -8.52 19.15
N VAL A 118 -5.07 -9.68 19.08
CA VAL A 118 -5.65 -10.96 19.45
C VAL A 118 -5.42 -11.14 20.94
N ASP A 119 -6.50 -11.19 21.70
CA ASP A 119 -6.43 -11.57 23.11
C ASP A 119 -6.01 -13.05 23.20
N LEU A 120 -4.82 -13.30 23.76
CA LEU A 120 -4.28 -14.65 23.95
C LEU A 120 -5.21 -15.52 24.81
N GLU A 121 -6.01 -14.93 25.71
CA GLU A 121 -6.98 -15.65 26.53
C GLU A 121 -8.22 -16.11 25.74
N SER A 122 -8.47 -15.50 24.57
CA SER A 122 -9.56 -15.88 23.67
C SER A 122 -9.22 -17.05 22.74
N LEU A 123 -7.95 -17.49 22.72
CA LEU A 123 -7.55 -18.65 21.94
C LEU A 123 -8.23 -19.92 22.47
N PRO A 124 -8.69 -20.83 21.58
CA PRO A 124 -9.24 -22.11 22.02
C PRO A 124 -8.18 -22.85 22.84
N LYS A 125 -8.57 -23.24 24.06
CA LYS A 125 -7.74 -24.05 24.95
C LYS A 125 -7.69 -25.46 24.39
N LEU A 126 -6.52 -25.87 23.92
CA LEU A 126 -6.22 -27.24 23.52
C LEU A 126 -6.12 -28.16 24.73
#